data_AF-A0A151SKF2-F1
#
_entry.id   AF-A0A151SKF2-F1
#
_cell.length_a   1.000
_cell.length_b   1.000
_cell.length_c   1.000
_cell.angle_alpha   90.00
_cell.angle_beta   90.00
_cell.angle_gamma   90.00
#
_symmetry.space_group_name_H-M   'P 1'
#
loop_
_entity.id
_entity.type
_entity.pdbx_description
1 polymer ?
#
loop_
_entity_poly.entity_id
_entity_poly.type
_entity_poly.pdbx_seq_one_letter_code
_entity_poly.pdbx_strand_id
1 'polypeptide(L)'
;MAISEGGPIFLKAINVSDEIKNKHYMANKMIENIFVDNVSFVRNFIMNHSIRLTIFNHFSPLKLLAIAETRFASILVMLKRFKLLKGVLQSMVISEEWNSYREDDVGKAQAAKEFILNDVWWDKITYILNFTEPIYSMLRACDTDSPILHLVYEMWDSMIEKVKTSIYRYEGKELNDTSTFYEVVYRWTKSCTPLHCMAHSLNPRYYSDE
;
A
#
# COMPACT_ATOMS: atom_id res chain seq x y z
N MET A 1 9.81 30.48 13.99
CA MET A 1 9.96 29.09 13.48
C MET A 1 11.01 28.40 14.33
N ALA A 2 10.62 27.48 15.21
CA ALA A 2 11.57 26.66 15.94
C ALA A 2 11.94 25.46 15.06
N ILE A 3 13.17 25.45 14.59
CA ILE A 3 13.77 24.37 13.80
C ILE A 3 14.44 23.46 14.83
N SER A 4 13.99 22.22 14.99
CA SER A 4 14.80 21.20 15.64
C SER A 4 15.53 20.40 14.56
N GLU A 5 16.76 19.99 14.85
CA GLU A 5 17.71 19.37 13.92
C GLU A 5 17.29 17.99 13.36
N GLY A 6 16.02 17.58 13.52
CA GLY A 6 15.52 16.24 13.22
C GLY A 6 14.42 16.13 12.16
N GLY A 7 14.11 17.20 11.42
CA GLY A 7 13.07 17.18 10.38
C GLY A 7 11.63 17.22 10.92
N PRO A 8 10.61 17.11 10.03
CA PRO A 8 9.21 17.39 10.39
C PRO A 8 8.67 16.45 11.48
N ILE A 9 8.14 17.06 12.56
CA ILE A 9 7.66 16.41 13.80
C ILE A 9 6.38 15.57 13.60
N PHE A 10 5.77 15.61 12.41
CA PHE A 10 4.44 15.04 12.09
C PHE A 10 4.30 13.51 12.18
N LEU A 11 5.33 12.77 12.64
CA LEU A 11 5.37 11.31 12.57
C LEU A 11 5.78 10.58 13.85
N LYS A 12 6.27 11.27 14.89
CA LYS A 12 6.76 10.59 16.10
C LYS A 12 5.66 10.47 17.15
N ALA A 13 5.13 9.26 17.30
CA ALA A 13 4.45 8.84 18.52
C ALA A 13 5.41 7.92 19.30
N ILE A 14 5.83 8.34 20.49
CA ILE A 14 6.70 7.59 21.40
C ILE A 14 5.78 6.93 22.43
N ASN A 15 5.90 5.61 22.62
CA ASN A 15 5.15 4.91 23.66
C ASN A 15 5.91 4.92 25.01
N VAL A 16 5.25 4.45 26.07
CA VAL A 16 5.80 4.36 27.45
C VAL A 16 7.01 3.40 27.56
N SER A 17 7.36 2.71 26.48
CA SER A 17 8.50 1.77 26.40
C SER A 17 9.68 2.34 25.59
N ASP A 18 9.66 3.63 25.27
CA ASP A 18 10.68 4.34 24.47
C ASP A 18 10.87 3.77 23.04
N GLU A 19 9.93 2.94 22.56
CA GLU A 19 9.90 2.49 21.18
C GLU A 19 9.23 3.55 20.30
N ILE A 20 9.98 4.09 19.33
CA ILE A 20 9.45 4.95 18.27
C ILE A 20 8.61 4.09 17.31
N LYS A 21 7.33 3.90 17.62
CA LYS A 21 6.35 3.26 16.72
C LYS A 21 5.72 4.33 15.84
N ASN A 22 6.47 4.79 14.83
CA ASN A 22 5.90 5.66 13.81
C ASN A 22 4.72 4.96 13.11
N LYS A 23 3.78 5.73 12.56
CA LYS A 23 2.61 5.23 11.78
C LYS A 23 2.98 4.26 10.64
N HIS A 24 4.24 4.29 10.21
CA HIS A 24 4.84 3.36 9.26
C HIS A 24 5.05 1.94 9.83
N TYR A 25 5.28 1.77 11.14
CA TYR A 25 5.62 0.48 11.75
C TYR A 25 4.48 -0.54 11.69
N MET A 26 3.22 -0.14 11.90
CA MET A 26 2.09 -1.07 11.89
C MET A 26 1.55 -1.37 10.48
N ALA A 27 1.54 -0.35 9.60
CA ALA A 27 1.26 -0.57 8.17
C ALA A 27 2.35 -1.43 7.52
N ASN A 28 3.62 -1.19 7.83
CA ASN A 28 4.72 -2.06 7.40
C ASN A 28 4.54 -3.48 7.96
N LYS A 29 4.27 -3.67 9.25
CA LYS A 29 4.15 -5.02 9.83
C LYS A 29 2.97 -5.86 9.27
N MET A 30 1.87 -5.23 8.85
CA MET A 30 0.75 -5.91 8.19
C MET A 30 0.99 -6.18 6.70
N ILE A 31 1.70 -5.29 6.02
CA ILE A 31 2.01 -5.41 4.59
C ILE A 31 3.22 -6.35 4.37
N GLU A 32 4.25 -6.26 5.21
CA GLU A 32 5.51 -7.02 5.14
C GLU A 32 5.31 -8.53 5.36
N ASN A 33 4.61 -8.95 6.43
CA ASN A 33 4.74 -10.33 6.91
C ASN A 33 3.96 -11.43 6.15
N ILE A 34 3.09 -11.10 5.18
CA ILE A 34 2.25 -12.14 4.52
C ILE A 34 2.17 -11.97 3.00
N PHE A 35 2.16 -10.73 2.49
CA PHE A 35 1.91 -10.46 1.07
C PHE A 35 3.16 -10.05 0.30
N VAL A 36 4.04 -9.27 0.94
CA VAL A 36 5.31 -8.85 0.33
C VAL A 36 6.21 -10.04 0.05
N ASP A 37 6.25 -11.04 0.92
CA ASP A 37 7.09 -12.23 0.72
C ASP A 37 6.69 -13.06 -0.50
N ASN A 38 5.39 -13.26 -0.73
CA ASN A 38 4.90 -13.99 -1.90
C ASN A 38 5.13 -13.21 -3.21
N VAL A 39 4.92 -11.89 -3.19
CA VAL A 39 5.22 -11.03 -4.35
C VAL A 39 6.73 -10.97 -4.61
N SER A 40 7.56 -10.87 -3.56
CA SER A 40 9.02 -10.97 -3.63
C SER A 40 9.47 -12.29 -4.22
N PHE A 41 8.87 -13.40 -3.77
CA PHE A 41 9.16 -14.74 -4.27
C PHE A 41 8.90 -14.82 -5.78
N VAL A 42 7.69 -14.48 -6.23
CA VAL A 42 7.32 -14.52 -7.66
C VAL A 42 8.25 -13.63 -8.48
N ARG A 43 8.53 -12.42 -7.98
CA ARG A 43 9.45 -11.50 -8.66
C ARG A 43 10.84 -12.10 -8.78
N ASN A 44 11.44 -12.53 -7.67
CA ASN A 44 12.81 -13.04 -7.65
C ASN A 44 12.91 -14.30 -8.49
N PHE A 45 11.88 -15.14 -8.49
CA PHE A 45 11.77 -16.29 -9.38
C PHE A 45 11.89 -15.88 -10.85
N ILE A 46 11.16 -14.85 -11.29
CA ILE A 46 11.21 -14.40 -12.70
C ILE A 46 12.54 -13.70 -13.02
N MET A 47 13.01 -12.82 -12.14
CA MET A 47 14.14 -11.92 -12.41
C MET A 47 15.52 -12.59 -12.29
N ASN A 48 15.66 -13.63 -11.46
CA ASN A 48 16.98 -14.22 -11.17
C ASN A 48 17.54 -15.10 -12.29
N HIS A 49 16.72 -15.48 -13.27
CA HIS A 49 17.15 -16.36 -14.35
C HIS A 49 16.97 -15.68 -15.70
N SER A 50 18.06 -15.64 -16.47
CA SER A 50 18.11 -14.95 -17.76
C SER A 50 17.03 -15.41 -18.72
N ILE A 51 16.73 -16.71 -18.77
CA ILE A 51 15.67 -17.25 -19.65
C ILE A 51 14.28 -16.80 -19.19
N ARG A 52 13.97 -16.85 -17.89
CA ARG A 52 12.67 -16.42 -17.35
C ARG A 52 12.45 -14.92 -17.56
N LEU A 53 13.51 -14.13 -17.37
CA LEU A 53 13.51 -12.70 -17.65
C LEU A 53 13.31 -12.42 -19.15
N THR A 54 13.93 -13.22 -20.03
CA THR A 54 13.78 -13.06 -21.49
C THR A 54 12.35 -13.36 -21.93
N ILE A 55 11.76 -14.45 -21.44
CA ILE A 55 10.35 -14.78 -21.68
C ILE A 55 9.48 -13.63 -21.17
N PHE A 56 9.68 -13.14 -19.94
CA PHE A 56 8.91 -12.02 -19.40
C PHE A 56 8.99 -10.76 -20.27
N ASN A 57 10.18 -10.41 -20.76
CA ASN A 57 10.40 -9.25 -21.62
C ASN A 57 9.72 -9.40 -23.00
N HIS A 58 9.46 -10.63 -23.46
CA HIS A 58 8.67 -10.87 -24.67
C HIS A 58 7.20 -10.44 -24.46
N PHE A 59 6.63 -10.75 -23.29
CA PHE A 59 5.23 -10.39 -22.98
C PHE A 59 5.04 -8.94 -22.56
N SER A 60 6.08 -8.24 -22.07
CA SER A 60 5.93 -6.84 -21.66
C SER A 60 7.24 -6.05 -21.67
N PRO A 61 7.22 -4.78 -22.12
CA PRO A 61 8.35 -3.87 -21.98
C PRO A 61 8.52 -3.35 -20.54
N LEU A 62 7.55 -3.61 -19.65
CA LEU A 62 7.52 -3.08 -18.30
C LEU A 62 8.31 -3.98 -17.34
N LYS A 63 9.21 -3.39 -16.55
CA LYS A 63 9.99 -4.13 -15.53
C LYS A 63 9.22 -4.33 -14.22
N LEU A 64 9.50 -5.47 -13.57
CA LEU A 64 9.11 -5.77 -12.18
C LEU A 64 10.00 -5.01 -11.19
N LEU A 65 9.40 -4.16 -10.36
CA LEU A 65 10.11 -3.35 -9.36
C LEU A 65 10.55 -4.20 -8.16
N ALA A 66 11.80 -4.04 -7.71
CA ALA A 66 12.36 -4.74 -6.56
C ALA A 66 11.77 -4.21 -5.27
N ILE A 67 11.36 -5.12 -4.38
CA ILE A 67 10.86 -4.76 -3.06
C ILE A 67 11.97 -4.06 -2.28
N ALA A 68 11.86 -2.74 -2.17
CA ALA A 68 12.73 -1.94 -1.34
C ALA A 68 12.32 -2.15 0.13
N GLU A 69 13.26 -2.58 0.98
CA GLU A 69 13.04 -2.89 2.41
C GLU A 69 12.65 -1.68 3.27
N THR A 70 12.48 -0.49 2.69
CA THR A 70 12.14 0.69 3.47
C THR A 70 11.15 1.59 2.72
N ARG A 71 10.07 1.93 3.44
CA ARG A 71 9.05 2.97 3.16
C ARG A 71 7.73 2.48 2.56
N PHE A 72 6.65 2.69 3.31
CA PHE A 72 5.24 2.51 2.92
C PHE A 72 4.93 2.90 1.45
N ALA A 73 5.43 4.05 0.99
CA ALA A 73 5.19 4.53 -0.38
C ALA A 73 5.82 3.64 -1.46
N SER A 74 7.04 3.12 -1.25
CA SER A 74 7.69 2.25 -2.24
C SER A 74 6.91 0.96 -2.39
N ILE A 75 6.45 0.36 -1.27
CA ILE A 75 5.65 -0.87 -1.27
C ILE A 75 4.37 -0.71 -2.09
N LEU A 76 3.64 0.39 -1.92
CA LEU A 76 2.42 0.65 -2.68
C LEU A 76 2.69 0.83 -4.17
N VAL A 77 3.72 1.58 -4.54
CA VAL A 77 4.11 1.76 -5.96
C VAL A 77 4.46 0.42 -6.60
N MET A 78 5.16 -0.44 -5.87
CA MET A 78 5.55 -1.78 -6.33
C MET A 78 4.34 -2.70 -6.48
N LEU A 79 3.44 -2.74 -5.50
CA LEU A 79 2.21 -3.53 -5.57
C LEU A 79 1.29 -3.06 -6.70
N LYS A 80 1.16 -1.74 -6.92
CA LYS A 80 0.45 -1.18 -8.07
C LYS A 80 1.04 -1.67 -9.38
N ARG A 81 2.37 -1.59 -9.51
CA ARG A 81 3.09 -2.06 -10.70
C ARG A 81 2.91 -3.56 -10.92
N PHE A 82 2.97 -4.34 -9.85
CA PHE A 82 2.79 -5.79 -9.89
C PHE A 82 1.36 -6.16 -10.34
N LYS A 83 0.35 -5.48 -9.79
CA LYS A 83 -1.05 -5.66 -10.20
C LYS A 83 -1.30 -5.31 -11.67
N LEU A 84 -0.69 -4.25 -12.19
CA LEU A 84 -0.77 -3.90 -13.62
C LEU A 84 -0.21 -5.02 -14.51
N LEU A 85 0.74 -5.80 -14.01
CA LEU A 85 1.35 -6.92 -14.72
C LEU A 85 0.59 -8.24 -14.56
N LYS A 86 -0.53 -8.29 -13.82
CA LYS A 86 -1.32 -9.53 -13.60
C LYS A 86 -1.58 -10.27 -14.92
N GLY A 87 -2.16 -9.58 -15.92
CA GLY A 87 -2.51 -10.20 -17.21
C GLY A 87 -1.29 -10.74 -17.94
N VAL A 88 -0.20 -9.96 -17.97
CA VAL A 88 1.09 -10.35 -18.57
C VAL A 88 1.65 -11.60 -17.90
N LEU A 89 1.66 -11.63 -16.56
CA LEU A 89 2.16 -12.75 -15.77
C LEU A 89 1.31 -14.02 -16.00
N GLN A 90 -0.01 -13.87 -16.06
CA GLN A 90 -0.91 -14.99 -16.35
C GLN A 90 -0.68 -15.55 -17.76
N SER A 91 -0.60 -14.69 -18.78
CA SER A 91 -0.30 -15.11 -20.16
C SER A 91 1.07 -15.79 -20.27
N MET A 92 2.09 -15.24 -19.59
CA MET A 92 3.43 -15.79 -19.56
C MET A 92 3.45 -17.22 -18.99
N VAL A 93 2.79 -17.45 -17.85
CA VAL A 93 2.79 -18.76 -17.17
C VAL A 93 1.97 -19.84 -17.90
N ILE A 94 1.04 -19.42 -18.77
CA ILE A 94 0.23 -20.32 -19.60
C ILE A 94 0.92 -20.62 -20.94
N SER A 95 1.89 -19.80 -21.36
CA SER A 95 2.57 -19.92 -22.66
C SER A 95 3.29 -21.26 -22.86
N GLU A 96 3.37 -21.68 -24.13
CA GLU A 96 4.18 -22.84 -24.52
C GLU A 96 5.67 -22.63 -24.21
N GLU A 97 6.16 -21.39 -24.32
CA GLU A 97 7.54 -21.01 -24.00
C GLU A 97 7.87 -21.32 -22.53
N TRP A 98 6.94 -21.03 -21.61
CA TRP A 98 7.07 -21.38 -20.19
C TRP A 98 6.97 -22.88 -19.94
N ASN A 99 6.09 -23.60 -20.65
CA ASN A 99 5.96 -25.05 -20.48
C ASN A 99 7.10 -25.85 -21.15
N SER A 100 7.74 -25.29 -22.18
CA SER A 100 8.91 -25.87 -22.85
C SER A 100 10.19 -25.72 -22.03
N TYR A 101 10.18 -24.84 -21.02
CA TYR A 101 11.28 -24.62 -20.11
C TYR A 101 11.49 -25.86 -19.22
N ARG A 102 12.57 -26.60 -19.49
CA ARG A 102 13.02 -27.76 -18.70
C ARG A 102 14.05 -27.34 -17.64
N GLU A 103 14.02 -28.01 -16.51
CA GLU A 103 14.22 -27.47 -15.16
C GLU A 103 15.65 -27.42 -14.61
N ASP A 104 15.84 -26.51 -13.63
CA ASP A 104 16.67 -26.67 -12.41
C ASP A 104 15.82 -26.51 -11.11
N ASP A 105 14.54 -26.10 -11.17
CA ASP A 105 13.77 -25.62 -10.00
C ASP A 105 12.23 -25.82 -10.12
N VAL A 106 11.81 -27.05 -10.46
CA VAL A 106 10.41 -27.47 -10.73
C VAL A 106 9.40 -26.99 -9.69
N GLY A 107 9.69 -27.25 -8.42
CA GLY A 107 8.75 -27.02 -7.33
C GLY A 107 8.47 -25.54 -7.12
N LYS A 108 9.48 -24.69 -7.29
CA LYS A 108 9.33 -23.24 -7.22
C LYS A 108 8.57 -22.69 -8.43
N ALA A 109 8.76 -23.28 -9.61
CA ALA A 109 8.02 -22.91 -10.82
C ALA A 109 6.52 -23.19 -10.68
N GLN A 110 6.20 -24.38 -10.16
CA GLN A 110 4.81 -24.78 -9.89
C GLN A 110 4.17 -23.90 -8.81
N ALA A 111 4.88 -23.63 -7.70
CA ALA A 111 4.39 -22.72 -6.67
C ALA A 111 4.14 -21.30 -7.22
N ALA A 112 5.07 -20.76 -8.01
CA ALA A 112 4.89 -19.44 -8.64
C ALA A 112 3.68 -19.42 -9.60
N LYS A 113 3.49 -20.50 -10.37
CA LYS A 113 2.33 -20.67 -11.26
C LYS A 113 1.02 -20.70 -10.49
N GLU A 114 0.96 -21.44 -9.38
CA GLU A 114 -0.21 -21.50 -8.50
C GLU A 114 -0.55 -20.13 -7.90
N PHE A 115 0.44 -19.37 -7.42
CA PHE A 115 0.21 -18.01 -6.93
C PHE A 115 -0.31 -17.08 -8.04
N ILE A 116 0.33 -17.07 -9.22
CA ILE A 116 -0.05 -16.19 -10.33
C ILE A 116 -1.46 -16.49 -10.86
N LEU A 117 -1.90 -17.75 -10.82
CA LEU A 117 -3.24 -18.15 -11.27
C LEU A 117 -4.32 -18.04 -10.17
N ASN A 118 -3.95 -17.81 -8.92
CA ASN A 118 -4.88 -17.72 -7.81
C ASN A 118 -5.57 -16.34 -7.77
N ASP A 119 -6.82 -16.27 -8.24
CA ASP A 119 -7.59 -15.02 -8.22
C ASP A 119 -7.88 -14.48 -6.82
N VAL A 120 -8.06 -15.35 -5.82
CA VAL A 120 -8.26 -14.93 -4.42
C VAL A 120 -7.02 -14.21 -3.89
N TRP A 121 -5.83 -14.61 -4.32
CA TRP A 121 -4.59 -13.92 -3.97
C TRP A 121 -4.53 -12.52 -4.60
N TRP A 122 -4.93 -12.38 -5.86
CA TRP A 122 -5.03 -11.08 -6.54
C TRP A 122 -6.10 -10.17 -5.93
N ASP A 123 -7.21 -10.71 -5.45
CA ASP A 123 -8.25 -9.96 -4.76
C ASP A 123 -7.74 -9.42 -3.43
N LYS A 124 -6.91 -10.18 -2.71
CA LYS A 124 -6.22 -9.69 -1.51
C LYS A 124 -5.24 -8.55 -1.81
N ILE A 125 -4.45 -8.64 -2.89
CA ILE A 125 -3.60 -7.53 -3.33
C ILE A 125 -4.44 -6.30 -3.69
N THR A 126 -5.57 -6.51 -4.35
CA THR A 126 -6.52 -5.45 -4.70
C THR A 126 -7.10 -4.78 -3.48
N TYR A 127 -7.51 -5.57 -2.48
CA TYR A 127 -8.00 -5.07 -1.20
C TYR A 127 -6.96 -4.18 -0.53
N ILE A 128 -5.70 -4.62 -0.44
CA ILE A 128 -4.62 -3.84 0.16
C ILE A 128 -4.45 -2.51 -0.54
N LEU A 129 -4.36 -2.52 -1.87
CA LEU A 129 -4.24 -1.29 -2.64
C LEU A 129 -5.43 -0.35 -2.41
N ASN A 130 -6.66 -0.88 -2.35
CA ASN A 130 -7.86 -0.06 -2.19
C ASN A 130 -7.91 0.68 -0.84
N PHE A 131 -7.60 0.02 0.27
CA PHE A 131 -7.65 0.70 1.58
C PHE A 131 -6.42 1.58 1.84
N THR A 132 -5.27 1.27 1.22
CA THR A 132 -4.04 2.06 1.39
C THR A 132 -3.97 3.27 0.47
N GLU A 133 -4.69 3.27 -0.65
CA GLU A 133 -4.69 4.36 -1.62
C GLU A 133 -5.14 5.72 -1.05
N PRO A 134 -6.25 5.80 -0.28
CA PRO A 134 -6.67 7.05 0.32
C PRO A 134 -5.62 7.60 1.30
N ILE A 135 -5.00 6.70 2.08
CA ILE A 135 -3.94 7.03 3.03
C ILE A 135 -2.72 7.61 2.29
N TYR A 136 -2.26 6.91 1.24
CA TYR A 136 -1.14 7.37 0.42
C TYR A 136 -1.42 8.71 -0.26
N SER A 137 -2.62 8.88 -0.82
CA SER A 137 -3.02 10.11 -1.51
C SER A 137 -3.03 11.30 -0.55
N MET A 138 -3.57 11.13 0.65
CA MET A 138 -3.57 12.16 1.68
C MET A 138 -2.16 12.50 2.14
N LEU A 139 -1.32 11.48 2.41
CA LEU A 139 0.10 11.70 2.77
C LEU A 139 0.88 12.43 1.70
N ARG A 140 0.67 12.09 0.42
CA ARG A 140 1.35 12.73 -0.71
C ARG A 140 0.92 14.20 -0.85
N ALA A 141 -0.36 14.50 -0.72
CA ALA A 141 -0.83 15.88 -0.72
C ALA A 141 -0.26 16.65 0.49
N CYS A 142 -0.16 15.99 1.65
CA CYS A 142 0.49 16.55 2.85
C CYS A 142 1.96 16.93 2.67
N ASP A 143 2.65 16.28 1.74
CA ASP A 143 4.08 16.46 1.48
C ASP A 143 4.36 17.58 0.46
N THR A 144 3.32 18.22 -0.09
CA THR A 144 3.49 19.35 -1.02
C THR A 144 3.68 20.66 -0.27
N ASP A 145 4.56 21.55 -0.77
CA ASP A 145 4.80 22.90 -0.20
C ASP A 145 3.60 23.88 -0.36
N SER A 146 2.41 23.35 -0.62
CA SER A 146 1.19 24.14 -0.73
C SER A 146 0.59 24.41 0.65
N PRO A 147 -0.11 25.54 0.86
CA PRO A 147 -0.76 25.85 2.13
C PRO A 147 -2.01 24.95 2.31
N ILE A 148 -1.82 23.69 2.64
CA ILE A 148 -2.86 22.66 2.69
C ILE A 148 -3.50 22.47 4.07
N LEU A 149 -2.95 23.11 5.10
CA LEU A 149 -3.32 22.88 6.50
C LEU A 149 -4.84 23.05 6.73
N HIS A 150 -5.44 24.00 6.01
CA HIS A 150 -6.86 24.30 6.03
C HIS A 150 -7.76 23.21 5.41
N LEU A 151 -7.18 22.34 4.54
CA LEU A 151 -7.85 21.23 3.86
C LEU A 151 -7.61 19.86 4.54
N VAL A 152 -6.65 19.78 5.47
CA VAL A 152 -6.25 18.52 6.10
C VAL A 152 -7.44 17.80 6.73
N TYR A 153 -8.41 18.51 7.32
CA TYR A 153 -9.61 17.90 7.92
C TYR A 153 -10.51 17.26 6.90
N GLU A 154 -10.84 17.98 5.84
CA GLU A 154 -11.71 17.48 4.78
C GLU A 154 -11.07 16.27 4.09
N MET A 155 -9.78 16.37 3.81
CA MET A 155 -9.00 15.27 3.24
C MET A 155 -8.95 14.06 4.16
N TRP A 156 -8.87 14.29 5.47
CA TRP A 156 -8.84 13.26 6.48
C TRP A 156 -10.17 12.52 6.61
N ASP A 157 -11.27 13.27 6.69
CA ASP A 157 -12.61 12.71 6.79
C ASP A 157 -12.92 11.87 5.55
N SER A 158 -12.68 12.43 4.35
CA SER A 158 -12.81 11.70 3.09
C SER A 158 -11.93 10.44 3.03
N MET A 159 -10.71 10.51 3.58
CA MET A 159 -9.80 9.37 3.62
C MET A 159 -10.31 8.27 4.56
N ILE A 160 -10.79 8.62 5.75
CA ILE A 160 -11.38 7.69 6.71
C ILE A 160 -12.60 6.99 6.10
N GLU A 161 -13.49 7.73 5.45
CA GLU A 161 -14.66 7.16 4.78
C GLU A 161 -14.25 6.14 3.70
N LYS A 162 -13.32 6.51 2.81
CA LYS A 162 -12.84 5.61 1.74
C LYS A 162 -12.15 4.36 2.29
N VAL A 163 -11.40 4.50 3.38
CA VAL A 163 -10.77 3.37 4.10
C VAL A 163 -11.85 2.46 4.68
N LYS A 164 -12.85 3.04 5.37
CA LYS A 164 -13.99 2.29 5.95
C LYS A 164 -14.71 1.50 4.87
N THR A 165 -15.08 2.14 3.76
CA THR A 165 -15.77 1.49 2.64
C THR A 165 -14.94 0.33 2.07
N SER A 166 -13.63 0.52 1.91
CA SER A 166 -12.75 -0.53 1.37
C SER A 166 -12.65 -1.75 2.29
N ILE A 167 -12.58 -1.53 3.61
CA ILE A 167 -12.54 -2.60 4.62
C ILE A 167 -13.88 -3.33 4.69
N TYR A 168 -14.98 -2.58 4.80
CA TYR A 168 -16.31 -3.16 4.99
C TYR A 168 -16.76 -3.96 3.76
N ARG A 169 -16.45 -3.47 2.56
CA ARG A 169 -16.70 -4.20 1.31
C ARG A 169 -15.96 -5.54 1.27
N TYR A 170 -14.73 -5.59 1.77
CA TYR A 170 -13.94 -6.81 1.79
C TYR A 170 -14.39 -7.78 2.90
N GLU A 171 -14.79 -7.26 4.07
CA GLU A 171 -15.33 -8.04 5.18
C GLU A 171 -16.79 -8.48 4.97
N GLY A 172 -17.48 -7.96 3.95
CA GLY A 172 -18.90 -8.23 3.69
C GLY A 172 -19.83 -7.63 4.76
N LYS A 173 -19.43 -6.50 5.35
CA LYS A 173 -20.14 -5.86 6.47
C LYS A 173 -21.00 -4.69 6.02
N GLU A 174 -22.11 -4.49 6.72
CA GLU A 174 -22.93 -3.28 6.56
C GLU A 174 -22.28 -2.08 7.26
N LEU A 175 -22.59 -0.86 6.83
CA LEU A 175 -21.96 0.36 7.37
C LEU A 175 -22.17 0.57 8.88
N ASN A 176 -23.19 -0.07 9.44
CA ASN A 176 -23.56 -0.05 10.86
C ASN A 176 -22.86 -1.13 11.68
N ASP A 177 -22.22 -2.11 11.05
CA ASP A 177 -21.48 -3.16 11.74
C ASP A 177 -20.17 -2.64 12.29
N THR A 178 -19.62 -3.35 13.28
CA THR A 178 -18.30 -3.05 13.84
C THR A 178 -17.22 -3.90 13.19
N SER A 179 -16.12 -3.27 12.77
CA SER A 179 -14.91 -3.97 12.34
C SER A 179 -13.77 -3.68 13.31
N THR A 180 -13.27 -4.73 13.95
CA THR A 180 -12.12 -4.65 14.85
C THR A 180 -10.88 -4.16 14.11
N PHE A 181 -10.74 -4.54 12.83
CA PHE A 181 -9.66 -4.05 11.99
C PHE A 181 -9.81 -2.56 11.67
N TYR A 182 -11.01 -2.13 11.27
CA TYR A 182 -11.28 -0.71 11.03
C TYR A 182 -11.05 0.14 12.27
N GLU A 183 -11.46 -0.29 13.46
CA GLU A 183 -11.23 0.45 14.71
C GLU A 183 -9.74 0.68 14.99
N VAL A 184 -8.90 -0.30 14.68
CA VAL A 184 -7.44 -0.16 14.79
C VAL A 184 -6.94 0.89 13.80
N VAL A 185 -7.37 0.83 12.54
CA VAL A 185 -6.98 1.81 11.50
C VAL A 185 -7.48 3.22 11.83
N TYR A 186 -8.73 3.34 12.30
CA TYR A 186 -9.34 4.60 12.72
C TYR A 186 -8.57 5.23 13.88
N ARG A 187 -8.17 4.45 14.89
CA ARG A 187 -7.32 4.94 15.99
C ARG A 187 -5.95 5.43 15.51
N TRP A 188 -5.38 4.81 14.47
CA TRP A 188 -4.11 5.27 13.88
C TRP A 188 -4.24 6.65 13.26
N THR A 189 -5.37 6.90 12.57
CA THR A 189 -5.65 8.22 12.05
C THR A 189 -5.70 9.22 13.22
N LYS A 190 -6.57 9.09 14.23
CA LYS A 190 -6.81 10.09 15.30
C LYS A 190 -5.62 10.65 16.13
N SER A 191 -4.39 10.17 15.97
CA SER A 191 -3.19 10.59 16.71
C SER A 191 -2.63 11.99 16.38
N CYS A 192 -3.25 12.78 15.49
CA CYS A 192 -2.76 14.09 15.04
C CYS A 192 -3.78 15.22 15.25
N THR A 193 -4.01 15.69 16.48
CA THR A 193 -5.28 16.37 16.81
C THR A 193 -5.24 17.87 17.21
N PRO A 194 -4.31 18.42 18.02
CA PRO A 194 -4.54 19.79 18.51
C PRO A 194 -4.32 20.91 17.47
N LEU A 195 -3.17 20.90 16.77
CA LEU A 195 -2.78 21.98 15.86
C LEU A 195 -3.60 21.98 14.57
N HIS A 196 -3.94 20.78 14.08
CA HIS A 196 -4.81 20.61 12.95
C HIS A 196 -6.19 21.20 13.28
N CYS A 197 -6.79 20.88 14.44
CA CYS A 197 -8.18 21.29 14.75
C CYS A 197 -8.29 22.80 14.71
N MET A 198 -7.28 23.48 15.25
CA MET A 198 -7.20 24.93 15.25
C MET A 198 -7.13 25.51 13.82
N ALA A 199 -6.36 24.92 12.92
CA ALA A 199 -6.22 25.44 11.56
C ALA A 199 -7.49 25.27 10.71
N HIS A 200 -8.26 24.21 10.92
CA HIS A 200 -9.54 24.02 10.23
C HIS A 200 -10.64 24.93 10.78
N SER A 201 -10.75 25.07 12.10
CA SER A 201 -11.70 26.03 12.71
C SER A 201 -11.40 27.48 12.33
N LEU A 202 -10.19 27.78 11.87
CA LEU A 202 -9.77 29.10 11.40
C LEU A 202 -9.84 29.25 9.87
N ASN A 203 -10.35 28.25 9.12
CA ASN A 203 -10.50 28.33 7.68
C ASN A 203 -11.73 29.20 7.31
N PRO A 204 -11.55 30.37 6.69
CA PRO A 204 -12.64 31.30 6.40
C PRO A 204 -13.71 30.73 5.46
N ARG A 205 -13.37 29.74 4.63
CA ARG A 205 -14.29 29.12 3.67
C ARG A 205 -15.54 28.49 4.31
N TYR A 206 -15.49 28.15 5.60
CA TYR A 206 -16.66 27.61 6.31
C TYR A 206 -17.53 28.68 6.96
N TYR A 207 -17.13 29.95 6.86
CA TYR A 207 -17.78 31.09 7.51
C TYR A 207 -18.08 32.25 6.55
N SER A 208 -17.75 32.10 5.26
CA SER A 208 -18.04 33.08 4.20
C SER A 208 -18.90 32.43 3.12
N ASP A 209 -20.05 33.04 2.80
CA ASP A 209 -20.96 32.60 1.74
C ASP A 209 -20.50 33.02 0.32
N GLU A 210 -19.20 32.92 0.02
CA GLU A 210 -18.63 33.18 -1.33
C GLU A 210 -18.14 31.90 -2.01
#